data_AF-A0A928SP78-F1
#
_entry.id   AF-A0A928SP78-F1
#
_cell.length_a   1.000
_cell.length_b   1.000
_cell.length_c   1.000
_cell.angle_alpha   90.00
_cell.angle_beta   90.00
_cell.angle_gamma   90.00
#
_symmetry.space_group_name_H-M   'P 1'
#
loop_
_entity.id
_entity.type
_entity.pdbx_description
1 polymer ?
#
loop_
_entity_poly.entity_id
_entity_poly.type
_entity_poly.pdbx_seq_one_letter_code
_entity_poly.pdbx_strand_id
1 'polypeptide(L)'
;MIPLRALTAGAASALAAFFVVHASGCGTDAVGVEDCRDIESARCEAGKFCGLVDDVDQCKRFYRDQCLHGMAVGERPGAPLIKECVATIQKAGECAKAGATTLAECAVQPSQKTYHTESCDIVKEPEGTEECEFLFKPVEVPDAAPEAESDAGNEASSDAPAE
;
A
#
# COMPACT_ATOMS: atom_id res chain seq x y z
N MET A 1 -53.39 -0.70 -24.84
CA MET A 1 -53.38 -1.87 -23.94
C MET A 1 -52.36 -2.85 -24.47
N ILE A 2 -51.21 -2.96 -23.81
CA ILE A 2 -50.07 -3.79 -24.24
C ILE A 2 -50.08 -5.06 -23.37
N PRO A 3 -50.07 -6.27 -23.93
CA PRO A 3 -50.23 -7.51 -23.17
C PRO A 3 -48.99 -7.83 -22.30
N LEU A 4 -49.25 -7.98 -21.01
CA LEU A 4 -48.33 -8.19 -19.88
C LEU A 4 -47.54 -9.53 -19.90
N ARG A 5 -47.58 -10.30 -21.00
CA ARG A 5 -47.03 -11.67 -21.06
C ARG A 5 -45.68 -11.80 -21.76
N ALA A 6 -45.13 -10.71 -22.30
CA ALA A 6 -43.86 -10.74 -23.06
C ALA A 6 -42.62 -10.29 -22.26
N LEU A 7 -42.73 -10.04 -20.94
CA LEU A 7 -41.65 -9.52 -20.10
C LEU A 7 -40.87 -10.59 -19.32
N THR A 8 -41.28 -11.85 -19.35
CA THR A 8 -40.68 -12.91 -18.50
C THR A 8 -39.60 -13.74 -19.17
N ALA A 9 -39.34 -13.58 -20.47
CA ALA A 9 -38.36 -14.41 -21.19
C ALA A 9 -36.96 -13.79 -21.32
N GLY A 10 -36.78 -12.48 -21.07
CA GLY A 10 -35.50 -11.79 -21.23
C GLY A 10 -34.64 -11.65 -19.96
N ALA A 11 -35.24 -11.83 -18.78
CA ALA A 11 -34.57 -11.52 -17.51
C ALA A 11 -33.67 -12.66 -16.97
N ALA A 12 -33.83 -13.89 -17.46
CA ALA A 12 -33.09 -15.05 -16.95
C ALA A 12 -31.66 -15.17 -17.51
N SER A 13 -31.39 -14.64 -18.71
CA SER A 13 -30.05 -14.76 -19.34
C SER A 13 -29.03 -13.71 -18.89
N ALA A 14 -29.47 -12.58 -18.32
CA ALA A 14 -28.55 -11.54 -17.84
C ALA A 14 -27.94 -11.86 -16.45
N LEU A 15 -28.63 -12.65 -15.62
CA LEU A 15 -28.13 -13.04 -14.28
C LEU A 15 -27.06 -14.14 -14.31
N ALA A 16 -27.06 -15.01 -15.34
CA ALA A 16 -26.09 -16.10 -15.44
C ALA A 16 -24.69 -15.64 -15.88
N ALA A 17 -24.58 -14.50 -16.59
CA ALA A 17 -23.30 -14.00 -17.10
C ALA A 17 -22.44 -13.27 -16.05
N PHE A 18 -23.03 -12.79 -14.94
CA PHE A 18 -22.29 -12.01 -13.94
C PHE A 18 -21.45 -12.86 -12.97
N PHE A 19 -21.76 -14.14 -12.80
CA PHE A 19 -21.08 -15.01 -11.82
C PHE A 19 -19.72 -15.56 -12.28
N VAL A 20 -19.48 -15.67 -13.59
CA VAL A 20 -18.27 -16.35 -14.10
C VAL A 20 -17.01 -15.45 -14.07
N VAL A 21 -17.17 -14.12 -13.97
CA VAL A 21 -16.04 -13.17 -14.12
C VAL A 21 -15.39 -12.75 -12.79
N HIS A 22 -15.93 -13.14 -11.63
CA HIS A 22 -15.44 -12.67 -10.31
C HIS A 22 -14.40 -13.59 -9.64
N ALA A 23 -13.97 -14.69 -10.27
CA ALA A 23 -13.12 -15.69 -9.61
C ALA A 23 -11.60 -15.48 -9.76
N SER A 24 -11.13 -14.53 -10.59
CA SER A 24 -9.70 -14.43 -10.93
C SER A 24 -8.94 -13.27 -10.30
N GLY A 25 -9.51 -12.54 -9.33
CA GLY A 25 -8.94 -11.26 -8.87
C GLY A 25 -8.60 -11.11 -7.38
N CYS A 26 -9.09 -11.96 -6.48
CA CYS A 26 -8.86 -11.80 -5.04
C CYS A 26 -8.02 -12.98 -4.53
N GLY A 27 -6.69 -12.84 -4.52
CA GLY A 27 -5.83 -13.78 -3.82
C GLY A 27 -6.17 -13.77 -2.33
N THR A 28 -6.35 -14.95 -1.73
CA THR A 28 -6.66 -15.08 -0.29
C THR A 28 -5.43 -14.94 0.61
N ASP A 29 -4.26 -14.69 0.02
CA ASP A 29 -2.97 -14.81 0.67
C ASP A 29 -2.44 -13.47 1.21
N ALA A 30 -3.34 -12.53 1.51
CA ALA A 30 -2.96 -11.26 2.12
C ALA A 30 -2.42 -11.52 3.54
N VAL A 31 -1.13 -11.24 3.74
CA VAL A 31 -0.44 -11.40 5.02
C VAL A 31 -0.34 -10.04 5.72
N GLY A 32 -0.59 -10.01 7.04
CA GLY A 32 -0.36 -8.81 7.85
C GLY A 32 -1.38 -7.67 7.64
N VAL A 33 -2.61 -7.97 7.21
CA VAL A 33 -3.67 -6.95 7.01
C VAL A 33 -3.89 -6.09 8.26
N GLU A 34 -4.00 -6.72 9.44
CA GLU A 34 -4.19 -5.98 10.69
C GLU A 34 -2.93 -5.22 11.11
N ASP A 35 -1.75 -5.76 10.87
CA ASP A 35 -0.49 -5.06 11.18
C ASP A 35 -0.33 -3.79 10.33
N CYS A 36 -0.67 -3.87 9.03
CA CYS A 36 -0.74 -2.72 8.15
C CYS A 36 -1.71 -1.66 8.70
N ARG A 37 -2.90 -2.08 9.16
CA ARG A 37 -3.89 -1.16 9.73
C ARG A 37 -3.40 -0.49 10.99
N ASP A 38 -2.69 -1.21 11.87
CA ASP A 38 -2.13 -0.65 13.10
C ASP A 38 -1.07 0.40 12.80
N ILE A 39 -0.14 0.10 11.88
CA ILE A 39 0.91 1.02 11.44
C ILE A 39 0.31 2.27 10.79
N GLU A 40 -0.59 2.10 9.82
CA GLU A 40 -1.19 3.24 9.11
C GLU A 40 -2.13 4.05 10.00
N SER A 41 -2.81 3.42 10.96
CA SER A 41 -3.60 4.15 11.97
C SER A 41 -2.71 5.05 12.82
N ALA A 42 -1.53 4.55 13.24
CA ALA A 42 -0.56 5.36 13.96
C ALA A 42 -0.03 6.52 13.11
N ARG A 43 0.28 6.29 11.82
CA ARG A 43 0.70 7.35 10.89
C ARG A 43 -0.38 8.39 10.68
N CYS A 44 -1.64 7.99 10.51
CA CYS A 44 -2.76 8.92 10.37
C CYS A 44 -2.93 9.81 11.62
N GLU A 45 -2.81 9.23 12.82
CA GLU A 45 -2.93 9.99 14.07
C GLU A 45 -1.75 10.94 14.29
N ALA A 46 -0.52 10.47 14.08
CA ALA A 46 0.69 11.28 14.21
C ALA A 46 0.77 12.37 13.12
N GLY A 47 0.37 12.04 11.90
CA GLY A 47 0.43 12.90 10.72
C GLY A 47 -0.36 14.20 10.86
N LYS A 48 -1.41 14.20 11.71
CA LYS A 48 -2.15 15.41 12.06
C LYS A 48 -1.27 16.50 12.66
N PHE A 49 -0.34 16.12 13.54
CA PHE A 49 0.54 17.09 14.21
C PHE A 49 1.67 17.57 13.31
N CYS A 50 1.92 16.85 12.21
CA CYS A 50 2.90 17.18 11.19
C CYS A 50 2.31 17.94 9.99
N GLY A 51 1.01 18.24 9.98
CA GLY A 51 0.33 18.85 8.82
C GLY A 51 0.29 17.94 7.59
N LEU A 52 0.47 16.63 7.76
CA LEU A 52 0.39 15.62 6.69
C LEU A 52 -1.04 15.13 6.47
N VAL A 53 -1.88 15.21 7.51
CA VAL A 53 -3.26 14.68 7.51
C VAL A 53 -4.21 15.70 8.14
N ASP A 54 -5.13 16.23 7.36
CA ASP A 54 -6.16 17.15 7.85
C ASP A 54 -7.34 16.41 8.51
N ASP A 55 -7.76 15.28 7.93
CA ASP A 55 -8.85 14.43 8.41
C ASP A 55 -8.34 13.01 8.73
N VAL A 56 -8.11 12.76 10.01
CA VAL A 56 -7.60 11.47 10.53
C VAL A 56 -8.56 10.32 10.26
N ASP A 57 -9.88 10.56 10.33
CA ASP A 57 -10.87 9.49 10.11
C ASP A 57 -10.99 9.14 8.63
N GLN A 58 -10.84 10.13 7.74
CA GLN A 58 -10.71 9.87 6.30
C GLN A 58 -9.44 9.07 6.00
N CYS A 59 -8.29 9.47 6.55
CA CYS A 59 -7.02 8.76 6.39
C CYS A 59 -7.13 7.30 6.83
N LYS A 60 -7.68 7.04 8.02
CA LYS A 60 -7.88 5.68 8.52
C LYS A 60 -8.82 4.85 7.65
N ARG A 61 -9.91 5.43 7.15
CA ARG A 61 -10.83 4.73 6.23
C ARG A 61 -10.15 4.36 4.93
N PHE A 62 -9.34 5.27 4.38
CA PHE A 62 -8.55 5.00 3.18
C PHE A 62 -7.59 3.82 3.41
N TYR A 63 -6.77 3.86 4.46
CA TYR A 63 -5.81 2.80 4.73
C TYR A 63 -6.43 1.49 5.20
N ARG A 64 -7.59 1.50 5.86
CA ARG A 64 -8.37 0.29 6.16
C ARG A 64 -8.62 -0.55 4.91
N ASP A 65 -8.88 0.13 3.78
CA ASP A 65 -9.17 -0.50 2.50
C ASP A 65 -7.87 -0.82 1.73
N GLN A 66 -6.87 0.06 1.74
CA GLN A 66 -5.55 -0.21 1.12
C GLN A 66 -4.85 -1.42 1.75
N CYS A 67 -4.96 -1.58 3.07
CA CYS A 67 -4.37 -2.70 3.79
C CYS A 67 -5.03 -4.06 3.48
N LEU A 68 -6.13 -4.12 2.72
CA LEU A 68 -6.76 -5.40 2.32
C LEU A 68 -5.85 -6.25 1.42
N HIS A 69 -4.82 -5.65 0.81
CA HIS A 69 -3.79 -6.36 0.05
C HIS A 69 -2.69 -6.96 0.94
N GLY A 70 -2.76 -6.75 2.26
CA GLY A 70 -1.72 -7.13 3.19
C GLY A 70 -0.53 -6.17 3.15
N MET A 71 0.53 -6.55 3.85
CA MET A 71 1.78 -5.81 3.87
C MET A 71 2.62 -6.15 2.64
N ALA A 72 3.29 -5.15 2.09
CA ALA A 72 4.27 -5.33 1.02
C ALA A 72 5.59 -5.89 1.57
N VAL A 73 5.56 -6.98 2.33
CA VAL A 73 6.73 -7.65 2.90
C VAL A 73 6.69 -9.14 2.54
N GLY A 74 7.84 -9.78 2.38
CA GLY A 74 7.89 -11.21 2.01
C GLY A 74 7.33 -12.11 3.12
N GLU A 75 7.77 -11.86 4.36
CA GLU A 75 7.31 -12.56 5.56
C GLU A 75 6.70 -11.57 6.55
N ARG A 76 5.67 -12.00 7.28
CA ARG A 76 5.02 -11.19 8.31
C ARG A 76 6.04 -10.83 9.41
N PRO A 77 6.23 -9.55 9.75
CA PRO A 77 7.01 -9.19 10.92
C PRO A 77 6.28 -9.73 12.16
N GLY A 78 7.03 -10.32 13.09
CA GLY A 78 6.42 -10.77 14.35
C GLY A 78 5.73 -9.62 15.09
N ALA A 79 4.67 -9.91 15.85
CA ALA A 79 3.92 -8.91 16.61
C ALA A 79 4.76 -7.96 17.48
N PRO A 80 5.89 -8.40 18.11
CA PRO A 80 6.77 -7.48 18.83
C PRO A 80 7.32 -6.35 17.95
N LEU A 81 7.78 -6.67 16.73
CA LEU A 81 8.39 -5.70 15.82
C LEU A 81 7.35 -4.71 15.28
N ILE A 82 6.14 -5.18 14.96
CA ILE A 82 5.00 -4.30 14.60
C ILE A 82 4.72 -3.30 15.73
N LYS A 83 4.66 -3.78 16.97
CA LYS A 83 4.39 -2.95 18.14
C LYS A 83 5.47 -1.90 18.38
N GLU A 84 6.73 -2.27 18.18
CA GLU A 84 7.87 -1.35 18.27
C GLU A 84 7.78 -0.26 17.19
N CYS A 85 7.50 -0.64 15.94
CA CYS A 85 7.29 0.33 14.86
C CYS A 85 6.14 1.31 15.15
N VAL A 86 4.97 0.80 15.57
CA VAL A 86 3.81 1.62 15.96
C VAL A 86 4.19 2.59 17.08
N ALA A 87 4.91 2.12 18.10
CA ALA A 87 5.36 2.97 19.20
C ALA A 87 6.34 4.06 18.74
N THR A 88 7.24 3.75 17.81
CA THR A 88 8.16 4.74 17.21
C THR A 88 7.38 5.85 16.50
N ILE A 89 6.39 5.50 15.68
CA ILE A 89 5.54 6.48 14.97
C ILE A 89 4.74 7.34 15.95
N GLN A 90 4.17 6.74 16.99
CA GLN A 90 3.42 7.46 18.02
C GLN A 90 4.30 8.46 18.77
N LYS A 91 5.50 8.05 19.22
CA LYS A 91 6.46 8.95 19.89
C LYS A 91 6.89 10.11 18.98
N ALA A 92 7.11 9.84 17.69
CA ALA A 92 7.42 10.89 16.72
C ALA A 92 6.26 11.89 16.58
N GLY A 93 5.01 11.40 16.52
CA GLY A 93 3.82 12.24 16.56
C GLY A 93 3.68 13.05 17.86
N GLU A 94 4.03 12.47 19.01
CA GLU A 94 4.05 13.17 20.31
C GLU A 94 5.09 14.30 20.34
N CYS A 95 6.28 14.09 19.75
CA CYS A 95 7.27 15.14 19.57
C CYS A 95 6.73 16.29 18.72
N ALA A 96 6.17 15.98 17.55
CA ALA A 96 5.58 16.98 16.66
C ALA A 96 4.45 17.75 17.36
N LYS A 97 3.59 17.05 18.10
CA LYS A 97 2.52 17.65 18.92
C LYS A 97 3.05 18.62 19.98
N ALA A 98 4.22 18.33 20.56
CA ALA A 98 4.89 19.20 21.52
C ALA A 98 5.58 20.42 20.87
N GLY A 99 5.56 20.51 19.54
CA GLY A 99 6.20 21.59 18.77
C GLY A 99 7.70 21.36 18.53
N ALA A 100 8.22 20.16 18.83
CA ALA A 100 9.61 19.81 18.53
C ALA A 100 9.76 19.55 17.03
N THR A 101 10.63 20.33 16.39
CA THR A 101 10.94 20.21 14.96
C THR A 101 11.98 19.14 14.72
N THR A 102 12.98 19.07 15.61
CA THR A 102 14.08 18.10 15.52
C THR A 102 13.96 17.02 16.60
N LEU A 103 14.56 15.86 16.36
CA LEU A 103 14.60 14.79 17.35
C LEU A 103 15.39 15.19 18.61
N ALA A 104 16.36 16.09 18.49
CA ALA A 104 17.13 16.58 19.65
C ALA A 104 16.28 17.38 20.66
N GLU A 105 15.15 17.94 20.21
CA GLU A 105 14.20 18.69 21.05
C GLU A 105 13.17 17.77 21.73
N CYS A 106 13.08 16.50 21.30
CA CYS A 106 12.17 15.53 21.87
C CYS A 106 12.57 15.14 23.30
N ALA A 107 11.61 15.21 24.24
CA ALA A 107 11.80 14.68 25.59
C ALA A 107 12.00 13.15 25.60
N VAL A 108 11.40 12.46 24.63
CA VAL A 108 11.49 11.01 24.45
C VAL A 108 11.96 10.74 23.03
N GLN A 109 13.11 10.08 22.89
CA GLN A 109 13.59 9.72 21.57
C GLN A 109 12.68 8.67 20.91
N PRO A 110 12.18 8.92 19.69
CA PRO A 110 11.26 8.00 19.03
C PRO A 110 11.88 6.64 18.71
N SER A 111 13.16 6.64 18.33
CA SER A 111 13.88 5.46 17.85
C SER A 111 15.29 5.37 18.45
N GLN A 112 15.83 4.16 18.54
CA GLN A 112 17.24 3.92 18.91
C GLN A 112 18.20 4.27 17.77
N LYS A 113 17.76 4.08 16.52
CA LYS A 113 18.56 4.31 15.31
C LYS A 113 17.65 4.77 14.18
N THR A 114 17.96 5.95 13.67
CA THR A 114 17.23 6.58 12.58
C THR A 114 18.16 7.37 11.69
N TYR A 115 17.82 7.48 10.41
CA TYR A 115 18.49 8.38 9.46
C TYR A 115 17.82 9.76 9.40
N HIS A 116 16.69 9.93 10.10
CA HIS A 116 15.91 11.16 10.12
C HIS A 116 16.42 12.13 11.19
N THR A 117 16.36 13.42 10.89
CA THR A 117 16.68 14.49 11.86
C THR A 117 15.44 15.13 12.46
N GLU A 118 14.31 15.06 11.77
CA GLU A 118 13.04 15.66 12.17
C GLU A 118 12.03 14.59 12.64
N SER A 119 11.16 14.98 13.57
CA SER A 119 10.11 14.09 14.09
C SER A 119 9.09 13.71 13.01
N CYS A 120 8.73 14.66 12.15
CA CYS A 120 7.76 14.46 11.10
C CYS A 120 8.28 13.62 9.92
N ASP A 121 9.60 13.56 9.72
CA ASP A 121 10.19 12.64 8.75
C ASP A 121 9.98 11.18 9.16
N ILE A 122 10.06 10.85 10.46
CA ILE A 122 9.75 9.50 10.96
C ILE A 122 8.28 9.14 10.72
N VAL A 123 7.35 10.09 10.92
CA VAL A 123 5.91 9.85 10.67
C VAL A 123 5.65 9.59 9.19
N LYS A 124 6.33 10.35 8.32
CA LYS A 124 6.18 10.28 6.86
C LYS A 124 6.81 9.00 6.29
N GLU A 125 8.03 8.68 6.70
CA GLU A 125 8.89 7.61 6.16
C GLU A 125 9.44 6.75 7.32
N PRO A 126 8.56 6.02 8.04
CA PRO A 126 8.97 5.26 9.22
C PRO A 126 10.04 4.20 8.92
N GLU A 127 10.11 3.67 7.71
CA GLU A 127 11.14 2.70 7.26
C GLU A 127 12.59 3.19 7.42
N GLY A 128 12.80 4.50 7.63
CA GLY A 128 14.11 5.07 7.96
C GLY A 128 14.55 4.84 9.42
N THR A 129 13.74 4.17 10.25
CA THR A 129 14.09 3.76 11.62
C THR A 129 14.29 2.25 11.72
N GLU A 130 15.15 1.81 12.64
CA GLU A 130 15.43 0.39 12.88
C GLU A 130 14.17 -0.40 13.23
N GLU A 131 13.26 0.18 14.03
CA GLU A 131 12.05 -0.51 14.46
C GLU A 131 11.05 -0.74 13.32
N CYS A 132 11.17 -0.01 12.21
CA CYS A 132 10.25 -0.04 11.08
C CYS A 132 10.93 -0.43 9.75
N GLU A 133 12.22 -0.79 9.75
CA GLU A 133 13.01 -1.02 8.53
C GLU A 133 12.42 -2.14 7.65
N PHE A 134 11.67 -3.08 8.25
CA PHE A 134 10.99 -4.16 7.54
C PHE A 134 9.94 -3.68 6.54
N LEU A 135 9.46 -2.43 6.64
CA LEU A 135 8.54 -1.84 5.69
C LEU A 135 9.18 -1.60 4.32
N PHE A 136 10.52 -1.53 4.27
CA PHE A 136 11.24 -1.43 3.01
C PHE A 136 11.35 -2.81 2.35
N LYS A 137 10.86 -2.93 1.12
CA LYS A 137 11.25 -4.03 0.23
C LYS A 137 12.57 -3.65 -0.43
N PRO A 138 13.67 -4.42 -0.20
CA PRO A 138 14.83 -4.28 -1.05
C PRO A 138 14.38 -4.42 -2.50
N VAL A 139 14.70 -3.42 -3.34
CA VAL A 139 14.57 -3.58 -4.78
C VAL A 139 15.58 -4.65 -5.14
N GLU A 140 15.12 -5.87 -5.37
CA GLU A 140 15.93 -6.88 -6.04
C GLU A 140 16.19 -6.35 -7.44
N VAL A 141 17.34 -5.71 -7.63
CA VAL A 141 17.81 -5.35 -8.96
C VAL A 141 18.11 -6.69 -9.61
N PRO A 142 17.36 -7.13 -10.63
CA PRO A 142 17.68 -8.37 -11.29
C PRO A 142 19.11 -8.22 -11.82
N ASP A 143 20.00 -9.14 -11.41
CA ASP A 143 21.35 -9.21 -11.95
C ASP A 143 21.23 -9.07 -13.45
N ALA A 144 21.88 -8.03 -14.00
CA ALA A 144 21.71 -7.60 -15.39
C ALA A 144 21.67 -8.84 -16.29
N ALA A 145 20.49 -9.13 -16.85
CA ALA A 145 20.34 -10.26 -17.74
C ALA A 145 21.38 -10.09 -18.87
N PRO A 146 22.10 -11.16 -19.27
CA PRO A 146 23.01 -11.05 -20.40
C PRO A 146 22.23 -10.54 -21.61
N GLU A 147 22.78 -9.53 -22.28
CA GLU A 147 22.13 -8.83 -23.39
C GLU A 147 21.59 -9.85 -24.41
N ALA A 148 20.27 -9.86 -24.61
CA ALA A 148 19.67 -10.63 -25.67
C ALA A 148 20.06 -9.96 -27.01
N GLU A 149 20.94 -10.63 -27.76
CA GLU A 149 21.25 -10.29 -29.14
C GLU A 149 19.94 -10.19 -29.93
N SER A 150 19.67 -9.00 -30.47
CA SER A 150 18.52 -8.72 -31.30
C SER A 150 18.79 -9.27 -32.70
N ASP A 151 18.29 -10.47 -32.97
CA ASP A 151 18.25 -11.01 -34.33
C ASP A 151 17.17 -10.27 -35.12
N ALA A 152 17.61 -9.35 -35.96
CA ALA A 152 16.79 -8.56 -36.86
C ALA A 152 16.26 -9.45 -38.00
N GLY A 153 15.16 -10.14 -37.73
CA GLY A 153 14.34 -10.82 -38.73
C GLY A 153 13.66 -9.82 -39.67
N ASN A 154 14.31 -9.59 -40.81
CA ASN A 154 13.81 -8.84 -41.94
C ASN A 154 12.66 -9.60 -42.63
N GLU A 155 11.40 -9.21 -42.40
CA GLU A 155 10.26 -9.72 -43.18
C GLU A 155 9.75 -8.66 -44.16
N ALA A 156 9.82 -9.05 -45.42
CA ALA A 156 9.69 -8.24 -46.60
C ALA A 156 8.24 -7.83 -46.87
N SER A 157 8.13 -6.60 -47.36
CA SER A 157 7.00 -6.06 -48.11
C SER A 157 6.60 -6.97 -49.28
N SER A 158 5.31 -7.31 -49.39
CA SER A 158 4.67 -7.73 -50.65
C SER A 158 3.15 -7.49 -50.57
N ASP A 159 2.66 -6.62 -51.45
CA ASP A 159 1.33 -6.60 -52.12
C ASP A 159 0.03 -6.51 -51.27
N ALA A 160 -1.06 -5.83 -51.66
CA ALA A 160 -1.46 -4.90 -52.71
C ALA A 160 -2.99 -4.63 -52.51
N PRO A 161 -3.63 -3.65 -53.17
CA PRO A 161 -4.98 -3.16 -52.86
C PRO A 161 -6.10 -3.77 -53.72
N ALA A 162 -7.35 -3.72 -53.22
CA ALA A 162 -8.65 -3.77 -53.93
C ALA A 162 -9.76 -3.87 -52.85
N GLU A 163 -10.89 -3.17 -52.81
CA GLU A 163 -11.59 -2.13 -53.59
C GLU A 163 -12.49 -1.37 -52.59
#